data_AF-A0A2P2GKL7-F1
#
_entry.id   AF-A0A2P2GKL7-F1
#
_cell.length_a   1.000
_cell.length_b   1.000
_cell.length_c   1.000
_cell.angle_alpha   90.00
_cell.angle_beta   90.00
_cell.angle_gamma   90.00
#
_symmetry.space_group_name_H-M   'P 1'
#
loop_
_entity.id
_entity.type
_entity.pdbx_description
1 polymer ?
#
loop_
_entity_poly.entity_id
_entity_poly.type
_entity_poly.pdbx_seq_one_letter_code
_entity_poly.pdbx_strand_id
1 'polypeptide(L)' 'MSQKDIAAALAVAAGQHFTRTLAEHGPDSPEVQEAVALADNALDYAEDAGCTKADYQAARINR' A
#
# COMPACT_ATOMS: atom_id res chain seq x y z
N MET A 1 1.11 11.17 -15.30
CA MET A 1 1.13 10.10 -14.29
C MET A 1 0.27 8.96 -14.83
N SER A 2 0.85 7.78 -15.01
CA SER A 2 0.16 6.62 -15.58
C SER A 2 -0.73 5.93 -14.55
N GLN A 3 -1.63 5.04 -15.00
CA GLN A 3 -2.43 4.21 -14.10
C GLN A 3 -1.55 3.35 -13.19
N LYS A 4 -0.43 2.83 -13.71
CA LYS A 4 0.56 2.08 -12.93
C LYS A 4 1.23 2.93 -11.86
N ASP A 5 1.57 4.19 -12.18
CA ASP A 5 2.18 5.10 -11.19
C ASP A 5 1.20 5.38 -10.04
N ILE A 6 -0.09 5.58 -10.36
CA ILE A 6 -1.14 5.81 -9.36
C ILE A 6 -1.32 4.56 -8.49
N ALA A 7 -1.45 3.39 -9.11
CA ALA A 7 -1.67 2.13 -8.40
C ALA A 7 -0.48 1.76 -7.51
N ALA A 8 0.75 1.88 -8.02
CA ALA A 8 1.97 1.66 -7.24
C ALA A 8 2.09 2.65 -6.06
N ALA A 9 1.76 3.93 -6.26
CA ALA A 9 1.76 4.93 -5.20
C ALA A 9 0.70 4.65 -4.12
N LEU A 10 -0.48 4.17 -4.50
CA LEU A 10 -1.55 3.74 -3.59
C LEU A 10 -1.12 2.54 -2.74
N ALA A 11 -0.59 1.49 -3.36
CA ALA A 11 -0.09 0.31 -2.64
C ALA A 11 1.02 0.66 -1.65
N VAL A 12 1.99 1.51 -2.06
CA VAL A 12 3.06 1.98 -1.15
C VAL A 12 2.48 2.81 0.00
N ALA A 13 1.52 3.70 -0.28
CA ALA A 13 0.86 4.51 0.75
C ALA A 13 0.15 3.65 1.79
N ALA A 14 -0.63 2.67 1.32
CA ALA A 14 -1.42 1.80 2.18
C ALA A 14 -0.52 0.91 3.05
N GLY A 15 0.56 0.36 2.49
CA GLY A 15 1.54 -0.41 3.27
C GLY A 15 2.27 0.43 4.34
N GLN A 16 2.59 1.70 4.03
CA GLN A 16 3.16 2.63 5.03
C GLN A 16 2.16 2.96 6.14
N HIS A 17 0.89 3.18 5.78
CA HIS A 17 -0.18 3.40 6.75
C HIS A 17 -0.35 2.19 7.66
N PHE A 18 -0.49 0.99 7.09
CA PHE A 18 -0.56 -0.26 7.86
C PHE A 18 0.60 -0.43 8.84
N THR A 19 1.85 -0.23 8.38
CA THR A 19 3.03 -0.36 9.24
C THR A 19 2.99 0.61 10.42
N ARG A 20 2.49 1.83 10.20
CA ARG A 20 2.32 2.84 11.25
C ARG A 20 1.22 2.44 12.23
N THR A 21 0.03 2.09 11.73
CA THR A 21 -1.12 1.69 12.54
C THR A 21 -0.78 0.47 13.40
N LEU A 22 -0.04 -0.50 12.84
CA LEU A 22 0.44 -1.67 13.57
C LEU A 22 1.36 -1.30 14.75
N ALA A 23 2.25 -0.33 14.54
CA ALA A 23 3.15 0.14 15.59
C ALA A 23 2.42 0.92 16.70
N GLU A 24 1.33 1.62 16.36
CA GLU A 24 0.57 2.45 17.29
C GLU A 24 -0.45 1.65 18.12
N HIS A 25 -1.13 0.68 17.51
CA HIS A 25 -2.29 0.01 18.12
C HIS A 25 -2.07 -1.48 18.44
N GLY A 26 -1.04 -2.11 17.85
CA GLY A 26 -0.79 -3.55 18.00
C GLY A 26 -1.66 -4.43 17.08
N PRO A 27 -1.26 -5.69 16.85
CA PRO A 27 -1.77 -6.52 15.74
C PRO A 27 -3.27 -6.86 15.81
N ASP A 28 -3.84 -6.91 17.02
CA ASP A 28 -5.23 -7.34 17.22
C ASP A 28 -6.23 -6.16 17.23
N SER A 29 -5.77 -4.94 16.97
CA SER A 29 -6.64 -3.77 17.01
C SER A 29 -7.57 -3.71 15.79
N PRO A 30 -8.81 -3.19 15.94
CA PRO A 30 -9.71 -2.96 14.80
C PRO A 30 -9.08 -2.05 13.73
N GLU A 31 -8.34 -1.03 14.15
CA GLU A 31 -7.64 -0.10 13.24
C GLU A 31 -6.61 -0.83 12.38
N VAL A 32 -5.91 -1.83 12.94
CA VAL A 32 -4.96 -2.65 12.18
C VAL A 32 -5.71 -3.54 11.19
N GLN A 33 -6.85 -4.12 11.57
CA GLN A 33 -7.66 -4.93 10.64
C GLN A 33 -8.16 -4.10 9.45
N GLU A 34 -8.60 -2.87 9.70
CA GLU A 34 -8.98 -1.93 8.64
C GLU A 34 -7.78 -1.56 7.75
N ALA A 35 -6.62 -1.29 8.36
CA ALA A 35 -5.41 -0.95 7.62
C ALA A 35 -4.87 -2.11 6.78
N VAL A 36 -5.02 -3.36 7.24
CA VAL A 36 -4.72 -4.58 6.46
C VAL A 36 -5.63 -4.65 5.24
N ALA A 37 -6.95 -4.55 5.44
CA ALA A 37 -7.90 -4.62 4.33
C ALA A 37 -7.65 -3.53 3.29
N LEU A 38 -7.29 -2.32 3.71
CA LEU A 38 -6.92 -1.24 2.79
C LEU A 38 -5.63 -1.55 2.02
N ALA A 39 -4.61 -2.09 2.70
CA ALA A 39 -3.34 -2.46 2.07
C ALA A 39 -3.52 -3.58 1.05
N ASP A 40 -4.30 -4.60 1.36
CA ASP A 40 -4.59 -5.72 0.46
C ASP A 40 -5.33 -5.23 -0.80
N ASN A 41 -6.40 -4.46 -0.65
CA ASN A 41 -7.14 -3.92 -1.81
C ASN A 41 -6.26 -3.03 -2.71
N ALA A 42 -5.37 -2.23 -2.10
CA ALA A 42 -4.46 -1.38 -2.86
C ALA A 42 -3.38 -2.20 -3.59
N LEU A 43 -2.93 -3.31 -3.00
CA LEU A 43 -2.00 -4.24 -3.62
C LEU A 43 -2.67 -4.98 -4.79
N ASP A 44 -3.85 -5.54 -4.59
CA ASP A 44 -4.62 -6.23 -5.64
C ASP A 44 -4.84 -5.30 -6.85
N TYR A 45 -5.26 -4.05 -6.60
CA TYR A 45 -5.42 -3.07 -7.67
C TYR A 45 -4.12 -2.77 -8.44
N ALA A 46 -2.98 -2.75 -7.74
CA ALA A 46 -1.69 -2.55 -8.38
C ALA A 46 -1.21 -3.78 -9.17
N GLU A 47 -1.46 -4.99 -8.66
CA GLU A 47 -1.16 -6.23 -9.37
C GLU A 47 -2.03 -6.39 -10.63
N ASP A 48 -3.32 -6.08 -10.55
CA ASP A 48 -4.24 -6.05 -11.69
C ASP A 48 -3.83 -5.00 -12.75
N ALA A 49 -3.29 -3.86 -12.30
CA ALA A 49 -2.70 -2.85 -13.19
C ALA A 49 -1.37 -3.31 -13.82
N GLY A 50 -0.82 -4.45 -13.41
CA GLY A 50 0.45 -5.00 -13.87
C GLY A 50 1.66 -4.27 -13.30
N CYS A 51 1.57 -3.76 -12.07
CA CYS A 51 2.71 -3.18 -11.36
C CYS A 51 3.74 -4.26 -11.02
N THR A 52 5.00 -3.89 -11.19
CA THR A 52 6.16 -4.72 -10.88
C THR A 52 6.86 -4.19 -9.63
N LYS A 53 7.84 -4.96 -9.14
CA LYS A 53 8.73 -4.51 -8.08
C LYS A 53 9.42 -3.16 -8.39
N ALA A 54 9.76 -2.91 -9.65
CA ALA A 54 10.39 -1.65 -10.06
C ALA A 54 9.43 -0.47 -9.92
N ASP A 55 8.15 -0.65 -10.23
CA ASP A 55 7.12 0.40 -10.10
C ASP A 55 6.92 0.78 -8.63
N TYR A 56 6.86 -0.20 -7.72
CA TYR A 56 6.80 0.07 -6.27
C TYR A 56 8.06 0.76 -5.75
N GLN A 57 9.24 0.43 -6.27
CA GLN A 57 10.49 1.11 -5.89
C GLN A 57 10.49 2.56 -6.37
N ALA A 58 10.07 2.82 -7.61
CA ALA A 58 9.93 4.17 -8.13
C ALA A 58 8.92 5.00 -7.31
N ALA A 59 7.80 4.39 -6.93
CA ALA A 59 6.79 5.04 -6.09
C ALA A 59 7.28 5.39 -4.67
N ARG A 60 8.24 4.63 -4.11
CA ARG A 60 8.86 4.93 -2.81
C ARG A 60 9.84 6.09 -2.85
N ILE A 61 10.52 6.31 -3.98
CA ILE A 61 11.54 7.36 -4.12
C ILE A 61 10.90 8.74 -4.31
N ASN A 62 9.72 8.78 -4.92
CA ASN A 62 9.01 10.02 -5.27
C ASN A 62 8.01 10.49 -4.19
N ARG A 63 8.09 9.97 -2.96
CA ARG A 63 7.28 10.36 -1.79
C ARG A 63 8.17 10.59 -0.58
#